data_AF-A0A8H8V9U1-F1
#
_entry.id   AF-A0A8H8V9U1-F1
#
_cell.length_a   1.000
_cell.length_b   1.000
_cell.length_c   1.000
_cell.angle_alpha   90.00
_cell.angle_beta   90.00
_cell.angle_gamma   90.00
#
_symmetry.space_group_name_H-M   'P 1'
#
loop_
_entity.id
_entity.type
_entity.pdbx_description
1 polymer ?
#
loop_
_entity_poly.entity_id
_entity_poly.type
_entity_poly.pdbx_seq_one_letter_code
_entity_poly.pdbx_strand_id
1 'polypeptide(L)'
;MKLSRFPVVQGALFLVVAEDDEERTGTFAAQQLTKLNIPQPDLSTDYTTPVLLRIPSHRTIANHPGSTSFTMVVLAASITTRSGKPVFSRQFREMPRSRIEALLAAFPKLTDSSTQHTTVEGDTVRYVYQPLEESFYMVLITNKQSNILQDIDSLHLFAQVVGNVCKTLDEREILKNVFELMGAFDEVVSLGYRENLSLGQIKTFLEMESHEERIQEIIARNKEFEASEERKRKAKQLELQRKEAQKSGRPTGLGNTPRSSGYPSYQPVTQASPAATSTYDSYEAEKNKTFKSAAPKGKGMQLGRKSNTSSMFDRVKADLGPDAESASLISHQAPAPVEASPRASMQSGGDGISVAIKETISAELTRDGDLKSFEVKGDMMLRVNDASLAKIKIDTVADASDGTQFRTHPNVDRTLFSNSNALQLKDPSKPFPSNGQALPVLRWRLVGKASDDHLLPIKFTIWVNRGSGDNYTITAEYEVQAQEPLNDVVVTIPYAGSQPSVSSFDADYTVSGSELIWRIGTVDSDNGSGSLEFEAEADDDSNFFPMSVSFWKSKPSVNVDATNITLLEMGEAVDYVKTVEAKAEKYLIVS
;
A
#
# COMPACT_ATOMS: atom_id res chain seq x y z
N MET A 1 27.50 31.22 17.22
CA MET A 1 26.73 31.47 15.99
C MET A 1 25.26 31.44 16.35
N LYS A 2 24.54 32.53 16.04
CA LYS A 2 23.10 32.68 16.32
C LYS A 2 22.31 31.81 15.34
N LEU A 3 21.43 30.96 15.85
CA LEU A 3 20.34 30.35 15.09
C LEU A 3 19.02 30.93 15.63
N SER A 4 18.40 31.73 14.78
CA SER A 4 17.11 32.40 14.97
C SER A 4 15.97 31.39 14.95
N ARG A 5 15.13 31.43 15.98
CA ARG A 5 13.82 30.76 16.05
C ARG A 5 12.79 31.54 15.23
N PHE A 6 11.96 30.83 14.47
CA PHE A 6 10.59 31.21 14.13
C PHE A 6 9.65 30.01 14.41
N PRO A 7 8.36 30.26 14.72
CA PRO A 7 7.55 29.38 15.54
C PRO A 7 6.79 28.33 14.72
N VAL A 8 6.77 27.11 15.24
CA VAL A 8 5.78 26.08 14.86
C VAL A 8 4.46 26.46 15.54
N VAL A 9 3.41 26.58 14.74
CA VAL A 9 2.04 26.79 15.20
C VAL A 9 1.62 25.57 16.02
N GLN A 10 1.35 25.78 17.31
CA GLN A 10 0.81 24.78 18.22
C GLN A 10 -0.60 24.37 17.78
N GLY A 11 -0.73 23.16 17.24
CA GLY A 11 -1.91 22.33 17.46
C GLY A 11 -1.80 21.70 18.85
N ALA A 12 -2.84 21.83 19.67
CA ALA A 12 -2.81 21.44 21.07
C ALA A 12 -2.51 19.95 21.25
N LEU A 13 -1.37 19.68 21.89
CA LEU A 13 -0.90 18.36 22.32
C LEU A 13 -1.40 18.12 23.75
N PHE A 14 -2.21 17.09 23.98
CA PHE A 14 -2.46 16.57 25.33
C PHE A 14 -2.00 15.11 25.39
N LEU A 15 -0.83 14.90 26.00
CA LEU A 15 -0.32 13.61 26.44
C LEU A 15 -0.76 13.44 27.91
N VAL A 16 -1.42 12.34 28.27
CA VAL A 16 -1.67 11.98 29.68
C VAL A 16 -1.08 10.61 29.94
N VAL A 17 -0.04 10.58 30.77
CA VAL A 17 0.46 9.39 31.46
C VAL A 17 -0.46 9.16 32.66
N ALA A 18 -0.94 7.93 32.84
CA ALA A 18 -1.69 7.52 34.02
C ALA A 18 -0.71 7.09 35.12
N GLU A 19 -0.71 7.80 36.25
CA GLU A 19 -0.25 7.29 37.53
C GLU A 19 -1.34 7.61 38.57
N ASP A 20 -1.75 6.56 39.26
CA ASP A 20 -2.65 6.59 40.42
C ASP A 20 -1.93 7.28 41.59
N ASP A 21 -2.54 8.30 42.19
CA ASP A 21 -2.75 8.38 43.64
C ASP A 21 -3.53 9.65 44.00
N GLU A 22 -4.54 9.47 44.85
CA GLU A 22 -5.44 10.49 45.37
C GLU A 22 -4.84 11.26 46.56
N GLU A 23 -5.28 12.52 46.68
CA GLU A 23 -5.27 13.40 47.87
C GLU A 23 -4.03 14.25 48.25
N ARG A 24 -4.38 15.52 48.56
CA ARG A 24 -3.68 16.54 49.37
C ARG A 24 -2.42 17.19 48.77
N THR A 25 -2.56 18.43 48.30
CA THR A 25 -2.27 19.64 49.11
C THR A 25 -2.26 20.88 48.21
N GLY A 26 -3.07 21.87 48.57
CA GLY A 26 -2.91 23.23 48.09
C GLY A 26 -1.86 23.99 48.89
N THR A 27 -1.47 25.14 48.35
CA THR A 27 -0.79 26.26 49.03
C THR A 27 0.65 26.02 49.48
N PHE A 28 1.62 26.28 48.59
CA PHE A 28 2.96 26.86 48.84
C PHE A 28 3.58 26.97 47.42
N ALA A 29 3.97 28.09 46.83
CA ALA A 29 4.48 29.32 47.37
C ALA A 29 4.19 30.48 46.40
N ALA A 30 3.41 31.45 46.86
CA ALA A 30 3.53 32.83 46.41
C ALA A 30 4.39 33.55 47.45
N GLN A 31 5.60 33.96 47.07
CA GLN A 31 6.38 35.12 47.56
C GLN A 31 7.89 34.84 47.43
N GLN A 32 8.44 35.18 46.28
CA GLN A 32 9.60 36.08 46.21
C GLN A 32 9.88 36.47 44.76
N LEU A 33 10.29 37.74 44.60
CA LEU A 33 10.85 38.38 43.39
C LEU A 33 9.86 39.02 42.41
N THR A 34 9.18 40.03 42.95
CA THR A 34 8.99 41.33 42.29
C THR A 34 10.33 41.86 41.77
N LYS A 35 10.49 42.01 40.45
CA LYS A 35 11.22 43.08 39.74
C LYS A 35 11.42 42.67 38.27
N LEU A 36 10.53 43.12 37.40
CA LEU A 36 10.88 43.73 36.10
C LEU A 36 9.59 44.27 35.45
N ASN A 37 9.55 45.60 35.46
CA ASN A 37 8.57 46.49 34.87
C ASN A 37 8.76 46.52 33.35
N ILE A 38 7.70 46.33 32.53
CA ILE A 38 7.50 46.92 31.18
C ILE A 38 6.08 46.53 30.67
N PRO A 39 5.40 47.41 29.91
CA PRO A 39 3.95 47.61 29.96
C PRO A 39 3.15 47.00 28.79
N GLN A 40 1.83 46.84 28.99
CA GLN A 40 0.84 46.48 27.97
C GLN A 40 0.52 47.66 27.04
N PRO A 41 0.21 47.41 25.75
CA PRO A 41 -0.64 48.32 24.99
C PRO A 41 -1.85 47.63 24.32
N ASP A 42 -3.03 48.09 24.74
CA ASP A 42 -4.16 48.62 23.95
C ASP A 42 -4.58 47.95 22.62
N LEU A 43 -5.80 47.43 22.60
CA LEU A 43 -6.61 47.15 21.41
C LEU A 43 -7.31 48.42 20.91
N SER A 44 -6.90 48.95 19.76
CA SER A 44 -7.85 49.59 18.82
C SER A 44 -7.23 49.91 17.45
N THR A 45 -8.10 49.76 16.44
CA THR A 45 -8.11 50.38 15.09
C THR A 45 -7.61 49.55 13.88
N ASP A 46 -8.59 49.22 13.03
CA ASP A 46 -8.52 48.70 11.66
C ASP A 46 -7.83 49.66 10.67
N TYR A 47 -7.13 49.10 9.66
CA TYR A 47 -7.09 49.57 8.25
C TYR A 47 -6.60 48.45 7.31
N THR A 48 -7.52 47.95 6.48
CA THR A 48 -7.45 47.82 5.00
C THR A 48 -6.21 47.20 4.29
N THR A 49 -6.46 46.03 3.63
CA THR A 49 -5.83 45.30 2.47
C THR A 49 -4.78 46.00 1.57
N PRO A 50 -3.95 45.33 0.69
CA PRO A 50 -3.95 43.92 0.18
C PRO A 50 -2.52 43.26 0.18
N VAL A 51 -2.29 41.98 -0.16
CA VAL A 51 -1.96 41.45 -1.50
C VAL A 51 -2.08 39.92 -1.45
N LEU A 52 -2.99 39.39 -2.26
CA LEU A 52 -3.20 37.97 -2.52
C LEU A 52 -2.20 37.52 -3.60
N LEU A 53 -1.20 36.72 -3.24
CA LEU A 53 -0.38 35.98 -4.21
C LEU A 53 -1.07 34.63 -4.48
N ARG A 54 -1.89 34.63 -5.52
CA ARG A 54 -2.57 33.45 -6.06
C ARG A 54 -1.57 32.66 -6.92
N ILE A 55 -1.18 31.47 -6.48
CA ILE A 55 -0.65 30.44 -7.39
C ILE A 55 -1.86 29.61 -7.90
N PRO A 56 -1.98 29.31 -9.21
CA PRO A 56 -3.18 28.74 -9.80
C PRO A 56 -3.30 27.23 -9.54
N SER A 57 -4.54 26.82 -9.29
CA SER A 57 -5.01 25.46 -9.05
C SER A 57 -5.47 24.74 -10.33
N HIS A 58 -5.50 23.41 -10.29
CA HIS A 58 -6.56 22.57 -10.90
C HIS A 58 -6.48 21.16 -10.25
N ARG A 59 -7.55 20.55 -9.72
CA ARG A 59 -8.99 20.81 -9.82
C ARG A 59 -9.69 20.69 -8.46
N THR A 60 -10.23 21.81 -7.99
CA THR A 60 -11.34 21.83 -7.03
C THR A 60 -12.64 21.76 -7.83
N ILE A 61 -13.49 20.79 -7.53
CA ILE A 61 -14.87 20.74 -8.04
C ILE A 61 -15.63 21.89 -7.36
N ALA A 62 -16.07 22.87 -8.16
CA ALA A 62 -16.90 23.96 -7.68
C ALA A 62 -18.33 23.44 -7.43
N ASN A 63 -18.76 23.40 -6.18
CA ASN A 63 -20.17 23.19 -5.84
C ASN A 63 -20.96 24.48 -6.09
N HIS A 64 -22.04 24.35 -6.87
CA HIS A 64 -23.09 25.37 -6.98
C HIS A 64 -23.77 25.61 -5.61
N PRO A 65 -24.19 26.86 -5.30
CA PRO A 65 -24.91 27.14 -4.06
C PRO A 65 -26.35 26.64 -4.23
N GLY A 66 -26.61 25.43 -3.73
CA GLY A 66 -27.94 24.79 -3.84
C GLY A 66 -27.94 23.28 -3.65
N SER A 67 -26.77 22.63 -3.57
CA SER A 67 -26.69 21.19 -3.26
C SER A 67 -26.00 21.02 -1.90
N THR A 68 -26.77 20.63 -0.88
CA THR A 68 -26.20 20.04 0.33
C THR A 68 -25.61 18.69 -0.06
N SER A 69 -24.34 18.70 -0.48
CA SER A 69 -23.57 17.48 -0.67
C SER A 69 -23.47 16.78 0.69
N PHE A 70 -24.21 15.69 0.85
CA PHE A 70 -23.98 14.75 1.93
C PHE A 70 -22.57 14.17 1.74
N THR A 71 -21.61 14.72 2.48
CA THR A 71 -20.23 14.28 2.40
C THR A 71 -20.13 12.90 3.05
N MET A 72 -19.87 11.87 2.25
CA MET A 72 -19.44 10.54 2.71
C MET A 72 -18.07 10.69 3.36
N VAL A 73 -17.98 10.52 4.69
CA VAL A 73 -16.77 10.87 5.44
C VAL A 73 -16.56 9.94 6.63
N VAL A 74 -15.34 9.44 6.78
CA VAL A 74 -14.83 8.81 8.00
C VAL A 74 -14.52 9.92 9.01
N LEU A 75 -15.18 9.89 10.17
CA LEU A 75 -15.07 10.95 11.18
C LEU A 75 -13.83 10.74 12.07
N ALA A 76 -13.62 9.51 12.52
CA ALA A 76 -12.50 9.15 13.39
C ALA A 76 -12.12 7.68 13.25
N ALA A 77 -10.86 7.37 13.53
CA ALA A 77 -10.31 6.03 13.68
C ALA A 77 -9.72 5.87 15.08
N SER A 78 -10.13 4.83 15.80
CA SER A 78 -9.80 4.64 17.21
C SER A 78 -9.37 3.21 17.51
N ILE A 79 -8.41 3.06 18.41
CA ILE A 79 -8.07 1.81 19.08
C ILE A 79 -8.62 1.90 20.50
N THR A 80 -9.52 1.00 20.87
CA THR A 80 -10.19 1.00 22.17
C THR A 80 -10.08 -0.35 22.85
N THR A 81 -10.11 -0.36 24.17
CA THR A 81 -10.30 -1.61 24.94
C THR A 81 -11.71 -2.17 24.72
N ARG A 82 -11.95 -3.41 25.14
CA ARG A 82 -13.30 -4.01 25.21
C ARG A 82 -14.29 -3.21 26.06
N SER A 83 -13.82 -2.41 27.02
CA SER A 83 -14.65 -1.51 27.84
C SER A 83 -14.97 -0.17 27.16
N GLY A 84 -14.53 0.06 25.91
CA GLY A 84 -14.76 1.30 25.17
C GLY A 84 -13.85 2.46 25.58
N LYS A 85 -12.82 2.19 26.41
CA LYS A 85 -11.82 3.20 26.76
C LYS A 85 -10.89 3.41 25.56
N PRO A 86 -10.75 4.64 25.04
CA PRO A 86 -9.80 4.92 23.96
C PRO A 86 -8.36 4.85 24.46
N VAL A 87 -7.56 4.02 23.79
CA VAL A 87 -6.08 4.01 23.93
C VAL A 87 -5.48 5.03 22.97
N PHE A 88 -5.98 5.03 21.73
CA PHE A 88 -5.58 5.97 20.69
C PHE A 88 -6.81 6.34 19.85
N SER A 89 -6.93 7.60 19.44
CA SER A 89 -8.00 8.04 18.54
C SER A 89 -7.52 9.19 17.68
N ARG A 90 -7.62 9.03 16.36
CA ARG A 90 -7.36 10.05 15.35
C ARG A 90 -8.68 10.55 14.77
N GLN A 91 -8.91 11.86 14.84
CA GLN A 91 -10.08 12.50 14.24
C GLN A 91 -9.69 13.14 12.91
N PHE A 92 -10.44 12.84 11.85
CA PHE A 92 -10.21 13.41 10.52
C PHE A 92 -11.13 14.60 10.22
N ARG A 93 -12.13 14.81 11.08
CA ARG A 93 -13.04 15.95 11.06
C ARG A 93 -13.06 16.59 12.43
N GLU A 94 -13.31 17.89 12.45
CA GLU A 94 -13.38 18.65 13.69
C GLU A 94 -14.50 18.09 14.59
N MET A 95 -14.09 17.54 15.74
CA MET A 95 -14.99 16.99 16.73
C MET A 95 -14.46 17.27 18.13
N PRO A 96 -15.29 17.77 19.07
CA PRO A 96 -14.88 17.96 20.46
C PRO A 96 -14.46 16.61 21.08
N ARG A 97 -13.41 16.63 21.90
CA ARG A 97 -12.90 15.44 22.61
C ARG A 97 -13.99 14.72 23.41
N SER A 98 -14.81 15.48 24.14
CA SER A 98 -15.93 14.94 24.93
C SER A 98 -16.93 14.16 24.09
N ARG A 99 -17.13 14.54 22.83
CA ARG A 99 -18.03 13.83 21.91
C ARG A 99 -17.43 12.50 21.46
N ILE A 100 -16.14 12.44 21.14
CA ILE A 100 -15.47 11.19 20.77
C ILE A 100 -15.47 10.21 21.95
N GLU A 101 -15.09 10.67 23.14
CA GLU A 101 -15.10 9.84 24.36
C GLU A 101 -16.51 9.31 24.67
N ALA A 102 -17.55 10.13 24.52
CA ALA A 102 -18.93 9.68 24.70
C ALA A 102 -19.36 8.64 23.66
N LEU A 103 -18.98 8.80 22.39
CA LEU A 103 -19.28 7.84 21.33
C LEU A 103 -18.59 6.49 21.58
N LEU A 104 -17.30 6.52 21.95
CA LEU A 104 -16.53 5.30 22.24
C LEU A 104 -16.95 4.64 23.55
N ALA A 105 -17.38 5.40 24.57
CA ALA A 105 -17.95 4.84 25.80
C ALA A 105 -19.34 4.19 25.58
N ALA A 106 -20.09 4.64 24.58
CA ALA A 106 -21.37 4.04 24.20
C ALA A 106 -21.20 2.76 23.35
N PHE A 107 -20.10 2.66 22.59
CA PHE A 107 -19.85 1.58 21.64
C PHE A 107 -20.00 0.16 22.24
N PRO A 108 -19.42 -0.20 23.39
CA PRO A 108 -19.54 -1.57 23.94
C PRO A 108 -20.97 -1.98 24.28
N LYS A 109 -21.87 -1.01 24.54
CA LYS A 109 -23.28 -1.27 24.85
C LYS A 109 -24.10 -1.59 23.60
N LEU A 110 -23.57 -1.25 22.42
CA LEU A 110 -24.21 -1.47 21.13
C LEU A 110 -23.72 -2.77 20.48
N THR A 111 -22.58 -3.29 20.91
CA THR A 111 -22.00 -4.54 20.39
C THR A 111 -22.41 -5.72 21.26
N ASP A 112 -23.29 -6.58 20.74
CA ASP A 112 -23.62 -7.85 21.39
C ASP A 112 -22.52 -8.88 21.11
N SER A 113 -21.90 -9.42 22.17
CA SER A 113 -20.85 -10.44 22.08
C SER A 113 -21.26 -11.72 21.35
N SER A 114 -22.55 -11.93 21.07
CA SER A 114 -23.07 -13.10 20.37
C SER A 114 -23.23 -12.91 18.86
N THR A 115 -23.02 -11.69 18.33
CA THR A 115 -23.19 -11.41 16.90
C THR A 115 -21.88 -10.96 16.27
N GLN A 116 -21.44 -11.66 15.21
CA GLN A 116 -20.24 -11.29 14.45
C GLN A 116 -20.54 -10.17 13.43
N HIS A 117 -21.18 -9.08 13.86
CA HIS A 117 -21.39 -7.93 13.00
C HIS A 117 -20.15 -7.03 13.04
N THR A 118 -19.52 -6.79 11.88
CA THR A 118 -18.42 -5.82 11.73
C THR A 118 -18.92 -4.36 11.78
N THR A 119 -20.24 -4.15 11.86
CA THR A 119 -20.85 -2.83 11.86
C THR A 119 -22.02 -2.74 12.82
N VAL A 120 -22.09 -1.63 13.56
CA VAL A 120 -23.23 -1.29 14.41
C VAL A 120 -23.64 0.16 14.18
N GLU A 121 -24.94 0.41 14.08
CA GLU A 121 -25.47 1.77 13.89
C GLU A 121 -25.91 2.35 15.24
N GLY A 122 -25.34 3.48 15.64
CA GLY A 122 -25.85 4.30 16.74
C GLY A 122 -26.86 5.33 16.25
N ASP A 123 -27.28 6.26 17.10
CA ASP A 123 -28.28 7.27 16.73
C ASP A 123 -27.78 8.23 15.64
N THR A 124 -26.53 8.70 15.78
CA THR A 124 -25.97 9.77 14.94
C THR A 124 -24.84 9.32 14.00
N VAL A 125 -24.21 8.19 14.30
CA VAL A 125 -23.02 7.68 13.59
C VAL A 125 -23.12 6.17 13.41
N ARG A 126 -22.39 5.64 12.44
CA ARG A 126 -22.14 4.21 12.28
C ARG A 126 -20.76 3.89 12.83
N TYR A 127 -20.66 2.78 13.55
CA TYR A 127 -19.38 2.20 13.97
C TYR A 127 -19.07 1.02 13.07
N VAL A 128 -17.88 1.02 12.48
CA VAL A 128 -17.33 -0.09 11.70
C VAL A 128 -16.13 -0.58 12.48
N TYR A 129 -16.15 -1.82 12.96
CA TYR A 129 -15.17 -2.29 13.93
C TYR A 129 -14.75 -3.73 13.68
N GLN A 130 -13.53 -4.05 14.08
CA GLN A 130 -13.03 -5.42 14.13
C GLN A 130 -12.14 -5.62 15.36
N PRO A 131 -12.15 -6.82 15.97
CA PRO A 131 -11.17 -7.17 16.98
C PRO A 131 -9.76 -7.17 16.38
N LEU A 132 -8.77 -6.64 17.10
CA LEU A 132 -7.36 -6.75 16.74
C LEU A 132 -6.71 -7.97 17.42
N GLU A 133 -6.91 -8.06 18.74
CA GLU A 133 -6.48 -9.15 19.62
C GLU A 133 -7.58 -9.38 20.68
N GLU A 134 -7.34 -10.21 21.71
CA GLU A 134 -8.35 -10.54 22.73
C GLU A 134 -8.85 -9.30 23.52
N SER A 135 -8.02 -8.26 23.67
CA SER A 135 -8.27 -7.11 24.55
C SER A 135 -8.65 -5.80 23.86
N PHE A 136 -8.37 -5.65 22.55
CA PHE A 136 -8.52 -4.40 21.80
C PHE A 136 -9.40 -4.52 20.55
N TYR A 137 -10.10 -3.43 20.24
CA TYR A 137 -10.86 -3.22 19.03
C TYR A 137 -10.29 -2.07 18.21
N MET A 138 -10.25 -2.26 16.90
CA MET A 138 -10.14 -1.16 15.94
C MET A 138 -11.55 -0.69 15.59
N VAL A 139 -11.84 0.60 15.77
CA VAL A 139 -13.16 1.19 15.57
C VAL A 139 -13.05 2.42 14.66
N LEU A 140 -13.77 2.39 13.54
CA LEU A 140 -14.03 3.56 12.71
C LEU A 140 -15.40 4.13 13.02
N ILE A 141 -15.46 5.44 13.22
CA ILE A 141 -16.70 6.19 13.36
C ILE A 141 -16.97 6.88 12.02
N THR A 142 -18.05 6.51 11.35
CA THR A 142 -18.41 7.04 10.03
C THR A 142 -19.83 7.60 10.04
N ASN A 143 -20.17 8.39 9.01
CA ASN A 143 -21.53 8.85 8.83
C ASN A 143 -22.42 7.71 8.31
N LYS A 144 -23.71 7.66 8.67
CA LYS A 144 -24.64 6.62 8.17
C LYS A 144 -24.78 6.58 6.65
N GLN A 145 -24.43 7.69 5.98
CA GLN A 145 -24.50 7.82 4.52
C GLN A 145 -23.19 7.45 3.82
N SER A 146 -22.11 7.12 4.55
CA SER A 146 -20.88 6.65 3.92
C SER A 146 -21.07 5.27 3.30
N ASN A 147 -20.25 4.97 2.28
CA ASN A 147 -20.22 3.65 1.68
C ASN A 147 -19.57 2.66 2.66
N ILE A 148 -20.42 1.84 3.27
CA ILE A 148 -20.03 0.84 4.26
C ILE A 148 -18.94 -0.13 3.76
N LEU A 149 -18.96 -0.51 2.48
CA LEU A 149 -17.95 -1.42 1.92
C LEU A 149 -16.57 -0.75 1.88
N GLN A 150 -16.52 0.53 1.51
CA GLN A 150 -15.29 1.31 1.50
C GLN A 150 -14.77 1.58 2.91
N ASP A 151 -15.67 1.76 3.88
CA ASP A 151 -15.31 1.92 5.29
C ASP A 151 -14.74 0.61 5.87
N ILE A 152 -15.31 -0.55 5.51
CA ILE A 152 -14.78 -1.87 5.90
C ILE A 152 -13.40 -2.11 5.29
N ASP A 153 -13.21 -1.79 4.01
CA ASP A 153 -11.88 -1.86 3.36
C ASP A 153 -10.86 -0.92 4.03
N SER A 154 -11.33 0.20 4.60
CA SER A 154 -10.49 1.13 5.37
C SER A 154 -10.14 0.56 6.73
N LEU A 155 -11.11 -0.04 7.41
CA LEU A 155 -10.92 -0.71 8.69
C LEU A 155 -9.86 -1.81 8.58
N HIS A 156 -9.91 -2.65 7.54
CA HIS A 156 -8.92 -3.70 7.30
C HIS A 156 -7.52 -3.11 7.09
N LEU A 157 -7.40 -2.05 6.28
CA LEU A 157 -6.11 -1.38 6.06
C LEU A 157 -5.56 -0.76 7.35
N PHE A 158 -6.41 -0.13 8.18
CA PHE A 158 -5.99 0.39 9.48
C PHE A 158 -5.48 -0.71 10.41
N ALA A 159 -6.15 -1.86 10.51
CA ALA A 159 -5.65 -2.95 11.35
C ALA A 159 -4.34 -3.55 10.84
N GLN A 160 -4.18 -3.67 9.51
CA GLN A 160 -2.90 -4.10 8.93
C GLN A 160 -1.77 -3.13 9.25
N VAL A 161 -2.04 -1.82 9.18
CA VAL A 161 -1.07 -0.78 9.59
C VAL A 161 -0.72 -0.92 11.06
N VAL A 162 -1.72 -1.08 11.95
CA VAL A 162 -1.49 -1.25 13.39
C VAL A 162 -0.65 -2.50 13.66
N GLY A 163 -0.96 -3.64 13.05
CA GLY A 163 -0.18 -4.87 13.20
C GLY A 163 1.21 -4.84 12.56
N ASN A 164 1.47 -3.90 11.63
CA ASN A 164 2.80 -3.71 11.04
C ASN A 164 3.70 -2.82 11.90
N VAL A 165 3.12 -1.74 12.43
CA VAL A 165 3.83 -0.76 13.27
C VAL A 165 4.05 -1.31 14.69
N CYS A 166 3.03 -1.94 15.28
CA CYS A 166 3.12 -2.54 16.61
C CYS A 166 3.57 -4.01 16.49
N LYS A 167 4.70 -4.36 17.09
CA LYS A 167 5.19 -5.75 17.14
C LYS A 167 4.34 -6.65 18.04
N THR A 168 3.83 -6.10 19.13
CA THR A 168 2.84 -6.70 20.02
C THR A 168 1.69 -5.70 20.23
N LEU A 169 0.44 -6.16 20.31
CA LEU A 169 -0.72 -5.28 20.47
C LEU A 169 -1.04 -5.05 21.95
N ASP A 170 -0.06 -4.53 22.69
CA ASP A 170 -0.22 -4.11 24.08
C ASP A 170 -0.45 -2.59 24.18
N GLU A 171 -1.16 -2.13 25.23
CA GLU A 171 -1.40 -0.69 25.46
C GLU A 171 -0.10 0.12 25.48
N ARG A 172 0.97 -0.42 26.09
CA ARG A 172 2.27 0.24 26.20
C ARG A 172 2.96 0.39 24.83
N GLU A 173 2.90 -0.62 23.98
CA GLU A 173 3.55 -0.58 22.66
C GLU A 173 2.77 0.31 21.69
N ILE A 174 1.44 0.30 21.76
CA ILE A 174 0.58 1.22 20.99
C ILE A 174 0.90 2.68 21.34
N LEU A 175 1.02 2.99 22.64
CA LEU A 175 1.36 4.34 23.09
C LEU A 175 2.78 4.77 22.70
N LYS A 176 3.72 3.83 22.66
CA LYS A 176 5.11 4.10 22.25
C LYS A 176 5.20 4.46 20.76
N ASN A 177 4.42 3.78 19.91
CA ASN A 177 4.43 3.99 18.45
C ASN A 177 3.29 4.92 17.96
N VAL A 178 2.66 5.69 18.86
CA VAL A 178 1.47 6.50 18.55
C VAL A 178 1.70 7.54 17.47
N PHE A 179 2.91 8.11 17.38
CA PHE A 179 3.24 9.11 16.35
C PHE A 179 3.38 8.48 14.96
N GLU A 180 3.94 7.27 14.88
CA GLU A 180 4.00 6.51 13.63
C GLU A 180 2.61 6.07 13.20
N LEU A 181 1.79 5.58 14.13
CA LEU A 181 0.38 5.25 13.87
C LEU A 181 -0.42 6.47 13.42
N MET A 182 -0.22 7.63 14.05
CA MET A 182 -0.88 8.88 13.65
C MET A 182 -0.51 9.28 12.23
N GLY A 183 0.78 9.26 11.89
CA GLY A 183 1.25 9.55 10.53
C GLY A 183 0.66 8.54 9.54
N ALA A 184 0.69 7.25 9.87
CA ALA A 184 0.15 6.21 9.00
C ALA A 184 -1.37 6.38 8.79
N PHE A 185 -2.10 6.80 9.83
CA PHE A 185 -3.54 7.02 9.75
C PHE A 185 -3.89 8.21 8.86
N ASP A 186 -3.07 9.27 8.88
CA ASP A 186 -3.24 10.44 7.99
C ASP A 186 -2.96 10.09 6.52
N GLU A 187 -2.07 9.13 6.24
CA GLU A 187 -1.86 8.62 4.88
C GLU A 187 -3.02 7.72 4.42
N VAL A 188 -3.64 6.94 5.32
CA VAL A 188 -4.78 6.07 4.99
C VAL A 188 -6.06 6.88 4.72
N VAL A 189 -6.31 7.92 5.52
CA VAL A 189 -7.48 8.80 5.38
C VAL A 189 -7.06 10.26 5.52
N SER A 190 -7.32 11.04 4.47
CA SER A 190 -7.06 12.48 4.44
C SER A 190 -8.37 13.26 4.51
N LEU A 191 -8.52 14.11 5.55
CA LEU A 191 -9.72 14.93 5.80
C LEU A 191 -11.04 14.13 5.83
N GLY A 192 -10.95 12.84 6.15
CA GLY A 192 -12.06 11.90 6.25
C GLY A 192 -12.44 11.23 4.92
N TYR A 193 -11.65 11.43 3.88
CA TYR A 193 -11.73 10.67 2.62
C TYR A 193 -10.64 9.61 2.60
N ARG A 194 -11.02 8.37 2.26
CA ARG A 194 -10.08 7.27 2.09
C ARG A 194 -9.17 7.53 0.88
N GLU A 195 -7.87 7.41 1.10
CA GLU A 195 -6.88 7.35 0.02
C GLU A 195 -6.71 5.91 -0.48
N ASN A 196 -6.55 5.72 -1.78
CA ASN A 196 -6.41 4.38 -2.38
C ASN A 196 -4.94 3.96 -2.42
N LEU A 197 -4.38 3.67 -1.24
CA LEU A 197 -2.98 3.30 -1.07
C LEU A 197 -2.84 1.84 -0.60
N SER A 198 -1.75 1.21 -1.03
CA SER A 198 -1.30 -0.07 -0.50
C SER A 198 -0.44 0.10 0.75
N LEU A 199 -0.33 -0.93 1.58
CA LEU A 199 0.53 -0.93 2.78
C LEU A 199 1.99 -0.59 2.44
N GLY A 200 2.50 -1.05 1.29
CA GLY A 200 3.86 -0.74 0.83
C GLY A 200 4.05 0.74 0.51
N GLN A 201 3.08 1.37 -0.15
CA GLN A 201 3.14 2.82 -0.44
C GLN A 201 3.07 3.65 0.83
N ILE A 202 2.21 3.27 1.78
CA ILE A 202 2.11 3.94 3.09
C ILE A 202 3.47 3.90 3.80
N LYS A 203 4.16 2.75 3.78
CA LYS A 203 5.50 2.63 4.37
C LYS A 203 6.51 3.58 3.72
N THR A 204 6.54 3.65 2.39
CA THR A 204 7.42 4.57 1.66
C THR A 204 7.11 6.04 1.99
N PHE A 205 5.83 6.40 2.18
CA PHE A 205 5.45 7.76 2.56
C PHE A 205 5.87 8.09 4.00
N LEU A 206 5.77 7.12 4.92
CA LEU A 206 6.26 7.26 6.29
C LEU A 206 7.79 7.37 6.39
N GLU A 207 8.53 6.73 5.48
CA GLU A 207 9.99 6.85 5.41
C GLU A 207 10.44 8.27 5.01
N MET A 208 9.53 9.09 4.46
CA MET A 208 9.76 10.46 4.00
C MET A 208 10.98 10.60 3.07
N GLU A 209 11.39 9.52 2.39
CA GLU A 209 12.53 9.55 1.47
C GLU A 209 12.08 10.16 0.14
N SER A 210 12.46 11.41 -0.10
CA SER A 210 12.27 12.04 -1.40
C SER A 210 13.40 11.65 -2.35
N HIS A 211 13.07 10.85 -3.37
CA HIS A 211 14.00 10.55 -4.47
C HIS A 211 14.50 11.83 -5.17
N GLU A 212 13.65 12.86 -5.27
CA GLU A 212 14.02 14.14 -5.86
C GLU A 212 15.07 14.88 -5.01
N GLU A 213 14.94 14.84 -3.67
CA GLU A 213 15.91 15.44 -2.76
C GLU A 213 17.27 14.76 -2.87
N ARG A 214 17.28 13.41 -2.91
CA ARG A 214 18.52 12.63 -3.09
C ARG A 214 19.25 12.99 -4.38
N ILE A 215 18.52 13.18 -5.48
CA ILE A 215 19.08 13.60 -6.76
C ILE A 215 19.66 15.02 -6.67
N GLN A 216 18.94 15.96 -6.05
CA GLN A 216 19.41 17.34 -5.85
C GLN A 216 20.67 17.39 -4.99
N GLU A 217 20.75 16.57 -3.94
CA GLU A 217 21.92 16.49 -3.08
C GLU A 217 23.16 16.00 -3.86
N ILE A 218 22.99 14.99 -4.73
CA ILE A 218 24.07 14.49 -5.59
C ILE A 218 24.53 15.57 -6.58
N ILE A 219 23.59 16.30 -7.20
CA ILE A 219 23.92 17.39 -8.13
C ILE A 219 24.66 18.52 -7.42
N ALA A 220 24.21 18.90 -6.22
CA ALA A 220 24.87 19.93 -5.42
C ALA A 220 26.29 19.51 -5.02
N ARG A 221 26.46 18.27 -4.56
CA ARG A 221 27.77 17.69 -4.19
C ARG A 221 28.72 17.62 -5.39
N ASN A 222 28.22 17.24 -6.57
CA ASN A 222 29.01 17.21 -7.80
C ASN A 222 29.42 18.63 -8.24
N LYS A 223 28.51 19.62 -8.17
CA LYS A 223 28.82 21.02 -8.46
C LYS A 223 29.86 21.59 -7.49
N GLU A 224 29.77 21.26 -6.22
CA GLU A 224 30.77 21.67 -5.23
C GLU A 224 32.14 21.05 -5.53
N PHE A 225 32.17 19.76 -5.84
CA PHE A 225 33.39 19.03 -6.19
C PHE A 225 34.05 19.64 -7.43
N GLU A 226 33.29 19.87 -8.51
CA GLU A 226 33.77 20.50 -9.74
C GLU A 226 34.31 21.93 -9.48
N ALA A 227 33.59 22.74 -8.72
CA ALA A 227 34.02 24.09 -8.35
C ALA A 227 35.30 24.09 -7.47
N SER A 228 35.48 23.06 -6.63
CA SER A 228 36.66 22.90 -5.79
C SER A 228 37.90 22.49 -6.60
N GLU A 229 37.75 21.58 -7.57
CA GLU A 229 38.83 21.15 -8.46
C GLU A 229 39.24 22.28 -9.40
N GLU A 230 38.30 23.04 -9.95
CA GLU A 230 38.61 24.18 -10.80
C GLU A 230 39.35 25.29 -10.02
N ARG A 231 38.92 25.58 -8.78
CA ARG A 231 39.65 26.48 -7.87
C ARG A 231 41.07 26.00 -7.60
N LYS A 232 41.25 24.70 -7.31
CA LYS A 232 42.57 24.11 -7.06
C LYS A 232 43.47 24.16 -8.29
N ARG A 233 42.91 23.98 -9.49
CA ARG A 233 43.64 24.07 -10.76
C ARG A 233 44.08 25.51 -11.07
N LYS A 234 43.17 26.49 -10.90
CA LYS A 234 43.47 27.92 -11.09
C LYS A 234 44.50 28.42 -10.06
N ALA A 235 44.38 28.01 -8.80
CA ALA A 235 45.34 28.36 -7.75
C ALA A 235 46.75 27.86 -8.08
N LYS A 236 46.89 26.59 -8.52
CA LYS A 236 48.18 26.03 -8.96
C LYS A 236 48.77 26.77 -10.17
N GLN A 237 47.93 27.20 -11.12
CA GLN A 237 48.38 27.97 -12.27
C GLN A 237 48.89 29.37 -11.88
N LEU A 238 48.17 30.07 -11.00
CA LEU A 238 48.58 31.38 -10.49
C LEU A 238 49.85 31.31 -9.64
N GLU A 239 50.01 30.25 -8.83
CA GLU A 239 51.23 30.03 -8.04
C GLU A 239 52.44 29.77 -8.94
N LEU A 240 52.28 28.95 -9.98
CA LEU A 240 53.35 28.68 -10.95
C LEU A 240 53.76 29.96 -11.69
N GLN A 241 52.79 30.76 -12.11
CA GLN A 241 53.03 32.05 -12.77
C GLN A 241 53.72 33.06 -11.84
N ARG A 242 53.33 33.11 -10.56
CA ARG A 242 53.99 33.97 -9.54
C ARG A 242 55.42 33.52 -9.28
N LYS A 243 55.67 32.21 -9.22
CA LYS A 243 57.01 31.63 -9.04
C LYS A 243 57.91 31.87 -10.25
N GLU A 244 57.35 31.87 -11.46
CA GLU A 244 58.07 32.20 -12.70
C GLU A 244 58.40 33.71 -12.78
N ALA A 245 57.45 34.59 -12.41
CA ALA A 245 57.68 36.03 -12.31
C ALA A 245 58.75 36.38 -11.26
N GLN A 246 58.83 35.62 -10.17
CA GLN A 246 59.86 35.81 -9.14
C GLN A 246 61.23 35.24 -9.55
N LYS A 247 61.28 34.31 -10.52
CA LYS A 247 62.51 33.76 -11.09
C LYS A 247 63.05 34.60 -12.26
N SER A 248 62.20 35.40 -12.91
CA SER A 248 62.56 36.35 -13.98
C SER A 248 63.04 37.71 -13.41
N GLY A 249 64.04 37.67 -12.54
CA GLY A 249 64.65 38.87 -11.96
C GLY A 249 65.22 39.82 -13.02
N ARG A 250 64.50 40.91 -13.30
CA ARG A 250 65.04 42.13 -13.92
C ARG A 250 64.68 43.36 -13.07
N PRO A 251 65.66 44.10 -12.55
CA PRO A 251 65.44 45.35 -11.82
C PRO A 251 65.39 46.53 -12.79
N THR A 252 64.36 47.36 -12.69
CA THR A 252 64.24 48.76 -13.16
C THR A 252 62.80 49.18 -12.82
N GLY A 253 62.48 50.18 -12.01
CA GLY A 253 63.19 51.40 -11.66
C GLY A 253 62.32 52.57 -12.12
N LEU A 254 61.91 53.42 -11.15
CA LEU A 254 61.33 54.77 -11.30
C LEU A 254 59.80 54.85 -11.55
N GLY A 255 59.00 55.57 -10.76
CA GLY A 255 59.31 56.42 -9.62
C GLY A 255 58.07 57.18 -9.10
N ASN A 256 58.34 57.92 -8.03
CA ASN A 256 57.65 59.12 -7.54
C ASN A 256 56.58 59.05 -6.42
N THR A 257 57.09 58.97 -5.17
CA THR A 257 56.98 59.97 -4.06
C THR A 257 55.62 60.59 -3.62
N PRO A 258 55.51 61.19 -2.42
CA PRO A 258 54.72 60.66 -1.31
C PRO A 258 53.63 61.64 -0.81
N ARG A 259 52.75 61.23 0.11
CA ARG A 259 52.24 62.15 1.14
C ARG A 259 51.56 61.43 2.31
N SER A 260 52.05 61.78 3.49
CA SER A 260 51.57 61.41 4.81
C SER A 260 50.98 62.64 5.50
N SER A 261 49.92 62.40 6.28
CA SER A 261 49.46 63.11 7.48
C SER A 261 48.72 64.45 7.36
N GLY A 262 47.48 64.43 7.86
CA GLY A 262 46.68 65.57 8.32
C GLY A 262 45.54 65.07 9.23
N TYR A 263 45.78 65.06 10.54
CA TYR A 263 44.80 64.89 11.65
C TYR A 263 44.09 66.24 11.96
N PRO A 264 43.18 66.36 12.95
CA PRO A 264 41.91 65.65 13.24
C PRO A 264 40.73 66.63 13.46
N SER A 265 39.49 66.16 13.50
CA SER A 265 38.46 66.84 14.31
C SER A 265 37.44 65.87 14.91
N TYR A 266 37.33 65.97 16.22
CA TYR A 266 36.55 65.18 17.16
C TYR A 266 35.08 65.66 17.15
N GLN A 267 34.13 64.76 16.92
CA GLN A 267 32.82 64.83 17.61
C GLN A 267 32.35 63.42 17.98
N PRO A 268 31.84 63.22 19.20
CA PRO A 268 31.40 61.92 19.70
C PRO A 268 29.94 61.65 19.32
N VAL A 269 29.53 60.38 19.37
CA VAL A 269 28.27 59.85 19.96
C VAL A 269 27.88 58.51 19.30
N THR A 270 28.03 57.46 20.12
CA THR A 270 27.29 56.19 20.26
C THR A 270 26.88 55.32 19.06
N GLN A 271 27.20 54.04 19.21
CA GLN A 271 26.86 52.88 18.38
C GLN A 271 25.34 52.60 18.24
N ALA A 272 24.90 52.30 17.01
CA ALA A 272 23.85 51.32 16.71
C ALA A 272 23.97 50.87 15.23
N SER A 273 23.94 49.57 14.98
CA SER A 273 24.12 48.93 13.66
C SER A 273 22.88 49.03 12.75
N PRO A 274 23.07 49.17 11.42
CA PRO A 274 22.13 48.67 10.40
C PRO A 274 22.78 47.49 9.63
N ALA A 275 22.20 46.29 9.70
CA ALA A 275 21.18 45.75 8.78
C ALA A 275 21.80 45.18 7.49
N ALA A 276 21.90 43.85 7.48
CA ALA A 276 22.32 43.04 6.34
C ALA A 276 21.23 43.02 5.26
N THR A 277 21.59 43.42 4.04
CA THR A 277 20.72 43.27 2.87
C THR A 277 20.81 41.83 2.37
N SER A 278 19.64 41.19 2.33
CA SER A 278 19.41 39.80 1.95
C SER A 278 19.68 39.55 0.46
N THR A 279 20.47 38.51 0.19
CA THR A 279 20.58 37.84 -1.10
C THR A 279 19.32 37.01 -1.33
N TYR A 280 18.31 37.61 -1.94
CA TYR A 280 17.08 36.91 -2.35
C TYR A 280 16.58 37.50 -3.66
N ASP A 281 17.19 37.15 -4.79
CA ASP A 281 16.48 37.06 -6.08
C ASP A 281 17.35 36.41 -7.17
N SER A 282 17.50 35.08 -7.14
CA SER A 282 18.13 34.33 -8.24
C SER A 282 17.22 33.22 -8.78
N TYR A 283 15.93 33.25 -8.45
CA TYR A 283 14.97 32.21 -8.84
C TYR A 283 13.91 32.72 -9.85
N GLU A 284 13.62 34.02 -9.89
CA GLU A 284 12.68 34.61 -10.88
C GLU A 284 13.31 34.83 -12.27
N ALA A 285 14.65 34.91 -12.37
CA ALA A 285 15.34 35.20 -13.63
C ALA A 285 15.41 34.00 -14.63
N GLU A 286 15.13 32.79 -14.17
CA GLU A 286 15.23 31.58 -14.99
C GLU A 286 13.92 31.23 -15.73
N LYS A 287 12.78 31.81 -15.34
CA LYS A 287 11.45 31.40 -15.82
C LYS A 287 11.05 31.99 -17.19
N ASN A 288 11.88 32.83 -17.81
CA ASN A 288 11.52 33.55 -19.03
C ASN A 288 12.35 33.22 -20.29
N LYS A 289 12.96 32.03 -20.37
CA LYS A 289 13.66 31.58 -21.58
C LYS A 289 12.86 30.54 -22.36
N THR A 290 11.99 31.03 -23.24
CA THR A 290 11.39 30.27 -24.35
C THR A 290 12.46 29.90 -25.39
N PHE A 291 12.62 28.61 -25.67
CA PHE A 291 13.43 28.09 -26.77
C PHE A 291 12.73 28.29 -28.12
N LYS A 292 13.45 28.85 -29.10
CA LYS A 292 13.14 28.70 -30.54
C LYS A 292 14.38 28.21 -31.27
N SER A 293 14.18 27.16 -32.08
CA SER A 293 15.15 26.52 -32.95
C SER A 293 15.35 27.29 -34.26
N ALA A 294 16.60 27.29 -34.79
CA ALA A 294 16.98 27.04 -36.19
C ALA A 294 18.44 27.49 -36.49
N ALA A 295 19.19 26.64 -37.22
CA ALA A 295 20.55 26.85 -37.76
C ALA A 295 20.48 27.34 -39.24
N PRO A 296 21.53 27.34 -40.13
CA PRO A 296 22.99 27.10 -40.00
C PRO A 296 23.90 28.03 -40.90
N LYS A 297 25.23 27.81 -40.89
CA LYS A 297 26.29 27.97 -41.96
C LYS A 297 27.64 28.40 -41.31
N GLY A 298 28.85 27.91 -41.62
CA GLY A 298 29.41 26.92 -42.56
C GLY A 298 30.96 27.15 -42.65
N LYS A 299 31.73 26.09 -42.94
CA LYS A 299 33.21 26.02 -43.20
C LYS A 299 34.13 26.29 -41.99
N GLY A 300 35.18 25.53 -41.67
CA GLY A 300 35.80 24.33 -42.23
C GLY A 300 37.25 24.23 -41.70
N MET A 301 37.71 23.04 -41.30
CA MET A 301 39.08 22.57 -41.54
C MET A 301 39.22 21.10 -41.12
N GLN A 302 39.78 20.31 -42.04
CA GLN A 302 40.00 18.87 -42.01
C GLN A 302 41.48 18.62 -41.66
N LEU A 303 41.77 17.53 -40.93
CA LEU A 303 43.05 16.78 -40.76
C LEU A 303 42.95 16.09 -39.37
N GLY A 304 43.16 14.80 -39.11
CA GLY A 304 43.51 13.61 -39.87
C GLY A 304 43.87 12.50 -38.86
N ARG A 305 43.40 11.27 -39.13
CA ARG A 305 43.90 9.95 -38.68
C ARG A 305 43.74 9.50 -37.20
N LYS A 306 43.52 8.18 -37.11
CA LYS A 306 43.06 7.32 -35.98
C LYS A 306 44.11 7.13 -34.87
N SER A 307 43.67 6.99 -33.62
CA SER A 307 44.21 6.00 -32.67
C SER A 307 43.26 5.75 -31.49
N ASN A 308 43.35 4.54 -30.95
CA ASN A 308 42.44 3.78 -30.09
C ASN A 308 42.54 4.20 -28.61
N THR A 309 41.46 4.65 -27.97
CA THR A 309 41.41 5.04 -26.55
C THR A 309 40.85 3.92 -25.65
N SER A 310 41.53 2.78 -25.62
CA SER A 310 41.26 1.69 -24.66
C SER A 310 42.37 1.47 -23.63
N SER A 311 43.42 2.30 -23.58
CA SER A 311 44.62 2.04 -22.77
C SER A 311 44.70 2.77 -21.41
N MET A 312 43.61 3.39 -20.93
CA MET A 312 43.58 4.04 -19.61
C MET A 312 42.80 3.26 -18.54
N PHE A 313 41.94 2.32 -18.94
CA PHE A 313 41.18 1.48 -17.99
C PHE A 313 41.99 0.28 -17.47
N ASP A 314 42.89 -0.29 -18.29
CA ASP A 314 43.75 -1.42 -17.89
C ASP A 314 44.90 -1.04 -16.94
N ARG A 315 45.27 0.25 -16.87
CA ARG A 315 46.35 0.71 -15.98
C ARG A 315 45.91 0.89 -14.52
N VAL A 316 44.62 0.94 -14.24
CA VAL A 316 44.10 1.06 -12.87
C VAL A 316 43.83 -0.33 -12.26
N LYS A 317 43.53 -1.32 -13.11
CA LYS A 317 43.35 -2.72 -12.70
C LYS A 317 44.69 -3.42 -12.39
N ALA A 318 45.81 -2.88 -12.88
CA ALA A 318 47.16 -3.41 -12.66
C ALA A 318 47.86 -2.89 -11.39
N ASP A 319 47.26 -1.96 -10.63
CA ASP A 319 47.85 -1.36 -9.42
C ASP A 319 47.32 -1.99 -8.10
N LEU A 320 46.52 -3.05 -8.21
CA LEU A 320 46.14 -3.92 -7.09
C LEU A 320 46.72 -5.31 -7.37
N GLY A 321 47.99 -5.46 -7.00
CA GLY A 321 48.73 -6.72 -7.09
C GLY A 321 48.18 -7.78 -6.11
N PRO A 322 48.49 -9.07 -6.38
CA PRO A 322 47.93 -10.22 -5.68
C PRO A 322 48.79 -10.58 -4.45
N ASP A 323 48.15 -10.86 -3.31
CA ASP A 323 48.57 -11.85 -2.31
C ASP A 323 47.73 -11.72 -1.03
N ALA A 324 46.81 -12.67 -0.82
CA ALA A 324 46.53 -13.32 0.47
C ALA A 324 45.32 -14.26 0.33
N GLU A 325 45.52 -15.38 -0.36
CA GLU A 325 44.79 -16.59 0.00
C GLU A 325 45.53 -17.34 1.12
N SER A 326 44.74 -18.07 1.91
CA SER A 326 45.11 -19.14 2.85
C SER A 326 45.43 -18.77 4.32
N ALA A 327 44.39 -18.83 5.15
CA ALA A 327 44.48 -19.52 6.44
C ALA A 327 43.20 -20.34 6.66
N SER A 328 43.40 -21.59 7.04
CA SER A 328 42.47 -22.71 7.02
C SER A 328 41.81 -22.96 8.39
N LEU A 329 40.59 -23.51 8.35
CA LEU A 329 39.96 -24.47 9.28
C LEU A 329 39.66 -24.03 10.73
N ILE A 330 38.37 -24.07 11.11
CA ILE A 330 37.81 -24.94 12.16
C ILE A 330 36.29 -25.10 11.91
N SER A 331 35.84 -26.35 11.86
CA SER A 331 34.45 -26.78 11.69
C SER A 331 33.62 -26.58 12.95
N HIS A 332 32.37 -26.15 12.83
CA HIS A 332 31.28 -26.61 13.71
C HIS A 332 30.09 -27.00 12.84
N GLN A 333 29.60 -28.20 13.11
CA GLN A 333 28.58 -28.96 12.39
C GLN A 333 27.22 -28.72 13.06
N ALA A 334 26.19 -28.39 12.28
CA ALA A 334 24.78 -28.48 12.67
C ALA A 334 23.91 -28.74 11.41
N PRO A 335 22.79 -29.46 11.55
CA PRO A 335 22.30 -30.41 10.52
C PRO A 335 21.44 -29.79 9.41
N ALA A 336 21.30 -30.60 8.35
CA ALA A 336 20.74 -30.33 7.03
C ALA A 336 19.28 -29.86 7.00
N PRO A 337 18.91 -28.97 6.05
CA PRO A 337 17.57 -28.89 5.51
C PRO A 337 17.40 -29.88 4.35
N VAL A 338 16.33 -30.64 4.43
CA VAL A 338 15.78 -31.52 3.41
C VAL A 338 15.50 -30.78 2.09
N GLU A 339 15.69 -31.51 1.00
CA GLU A 339 15.51 -31.10 -0.39
C GLU A 339 14.12 -30.51 -0.64
N ALA A 340 14.06 -29.20 -0.88
CA ALA A 340 12.95 -28.57 -1.57
C ALA A 340 13.19 -28.64 -3.08
N SER A 341 12.22 -29.23 -3.77
CA SER A 341 12.14 -29.39 -5.22
C SER A 341 12.31 -28.04 -5.95
N PRO A 342 12.88 -28.01 -7.18
CA PRO A 342 13.15 -26.77 -7.87
C PRO A 342 11.84 -26.12 -8.32
N ARG A 343 11.37 -25.13 -7.55
CA ARG A 343 10.39 -24.15 -8.02
C ARG A 343 11.00 -23.47 -9.23
N ALA A 344 10.37 -23.67 -10.39
CA ALA A 344 10.75 -23.08 -11.66
C ALA A 344 11.13 -21.61 -11.47
N SER A 345 12.39 -21.33 -11.78
CA SER A 345 12.94 -19.99 -11.92
C SER A 345 11.99 -19.17 -12.79
N MET A 346 11.41 -18.12 -12.22
CA MET A 346 10.71 -17.08 -12.96
C MET A 346 11.59 -16.61 -14.11
N GLN A 347 11.11 -16.80 -15.33
CA GLN A 347 11.71 -16.23 -16.54
C GLN A 347 11.56 -14.71 -16.45
N SER A 348 12.66 -14.02 -16.23
CA SER A 348 12.77 -12.56 -16.30
C SER A 348 12.73 -12.11 -17.76
N GLY A 349 11.52 -12.07 -18.34
CA GLY A 349 11.31 -11.70 -19.75
C GLY A 349 9.94 -11.10 -20.12
N GLY A 350 9.08 -10.74 -19.15
CA GLY A 350 7.69 -10.32 -19.45
C GLY A 350 7.15 -9.15 -18.60
N ASP A 351 8.00 -8.22 -18.15
CA ASP A 351 7.57 -7.18 -17.18
C ASP A 351 6.68 -6.07 -17.77
N GLY A 352 6.45 -6.07 -19.10
CA GLY A 352 5.68 -5.02 -19.79
C GLY A 352 4.16 -5.20 -19.77
N ILE A 353 3.66 -6.43 -19.91
CA ILE A 353 2.24 -6.77 -19.93
C ILE A 353 1.99 -8.00 -19.06
N SER A 354 0.96 -7.94 -18.20
CA SER A 354 0.46 -9.11 -17.50
C SER A 354 -1.06 -9.27 -17.64
N VAL A 355 -1.50 -10.51 -17.74
CA VAL A 355 -2.89 -10.94 -17.81
C VAL A 355 -3.16 -11.87 -16.64
N ALA A 356 -4.10 -11.53 -15.77
CA ALA A 356 -4.54 -12.39 -14.69
C ALA A 356 -6.00 -12.83 -14.93
N ILE A 357 -6.24 -14.14 -14.91
CA ILE A 357 -7.57 -14.75 -15.01
C ILE A 357 -7.96 -15.15 -13.58
N LYS A 358 -8.94 -14.45 -13.01
CA LYS A 358 -9.44 -14.72 -11.65
C LYS A 358 -10.83 -15.32 -11.73
N GLU A 359 -11.06 -16.42 -11.05
CA GLU A 359 -12.34 -17.11 -11.00
C GLU A 359 -12.70 -17.48 -9.56
N THR A 360 -13.94 -17.17 -9.18
CA THR A 360 -14.55 -17.54 -7.91
C THR A 360 -15.70 -18.52 -8.17
N ILE A 361 -15.59 -19.69 -7.57
CA ILE A 361 -16.59 -20.76 -7.61
C ILE A 361 -17.42 -20.69 -6.33
N SER A 362 -18.75 -20.65 -6.48
CA SER A 362 -19.72 -20.64 -5.37
C SER A 362 -20.78 -21.70 -5.64
N ALA A 363 -21.08 -22.51 -4.64
CA ALA A 363 -22.09 -23.56 -4.74
C ALA A 363 -22.78 -23.74 -3.40
N GLU A 364 -24.06 -24.08 -3.43
CA GLU A 364 -24.82 -24.51 -2.26
C GLU A 364 -25.43 -25.87 -2.58
N LEU A 365 -25.09 -26.89 -1.78
CA LEU A 365 -25.52 -28.27 -1.94
C LEU A 365 -26.36 -28.69 -0.73
N THR A 366 -27.38 -29.53 -0.95
CA THR A 366 -28.04 -30.23 0.17
C THR A 366 -27.07 -31.23 0.81
N ARG A 367 -27.40 -31.72 2.01
CA ARG A 367 -26.66 -32.81 2.64
C ARG A 367 -26.65 -34.10 1.81
N ASP A 368 -27.62 -34.31 0.92
CA ASP A 368 -27.67 -35.45 -0.02
C ASP A 368 -26.81 -35.21 -1.28
N GLY A 369 -26.18 -34.04 -1.38
CA GLY A 369 -25.32 -33.64 -2.50
C GLY A 369 -26.07 -33.15 -3.73
N ASP A 370 -27.34 -32.76 -3.59
CA ASP A 370 -28.13 -32.16 -4.66
C ASP A 370 -27.84 -30.66 -4.76
N LEU A 371 -27.78 -30.15 -5.99
CA LEU A 371 -27.43 -28.76 -6.24
C LEU A 371 -28.60 -27.79 -5.97
N LYS A 372 -28.47 -26.91 -4.96
CA LYS A 372 -29.42 -25.81 -4.74
C LYS A 372 -29.08 -24.60 -5.61
N SER A 373 -27.80 -24.20 -5.62
CA SER A 373 -27.33 -23.10 -6.46
C SER A 373 -25.88 -23.28 -6.87
N PHE A 374 -25.54 -22.88 -8.10
CA PHE A 374 -24.16 -22.89 -8.59
C PHE A 374 -23.88 -21.60 -9.36
N GLU A 375 -22.74 -21.00 -9.07
CA GLU A 375 -22.29 -19.78 -9.75
C GLU A 375 -20.78 -19.76 -9.87
N VAL A 376 -20.31 -19.51 -11.09
CA VAL A 376 -18.91 -19.19 -11.37
C VAL A 376 -18.84 -17.78 -11.88
N LYS A 377 -18.08 -16.94 -11.19
CA LYS A 377 -17.80 -15.55 -11.56
C LYS A 377 -16.32 -15.40 -11.84
N GLY A 378 -15.97 -14.63 -12.85
CA GLY A 378 -14.56 -14.31 -13.04
C GLY A 378 -14.32 -13.06 -13.88
N ASP A 379 -13.06 -12.66 -13.86
CA ASP A 379 -12.54 -11.50 -14.56
C ASP A 379 -11.15 -11.77 -15.16
N MET A 380 -10.95 -11.24 -16.36
CA MET A 380 -9.65 -11.16 -17.02
C MET A 380 -9.13 -9.75 -16.79
N MET A 381 -8.06 -9.66 -16.02
CA MET A 381 -7.40 -8.43 -15.62
C MET A 381 -6.18 -8.20 -16.49
N LEU A 382 -6.18 -7.11 -17.23
CA LEU A 382 -5.03 -6.65 -18.01
C LEU A 382 -4.27 -5.59 -17.21
N ARG A 383 -2.98 -5.79 -17.02
CA ARG A 383 -2.06 -4.76 -16.51
C ARG A 383 -1.01 -4.49 -17.58
N VAL A 384 -0.84 -3.21 -17.88
CA VAL A 384 0.21 -2.71 -18.77
C VAL A 384 1.14 -1.82 -17.95
N ASN A 385 2.42 -2.17 -17.91
CA ASN A 385 3.47 -1.43 -17.22
C ASN A 385 4.26 -0.55 -18.19
N ASP A 386 4.37 -0.95 -19.46
CA ASP A 386 5.08 -0.20 -20.50
C ASP A 386 4.11 0.53 -21.43
N ALA A 387 4.20 1.86 -21.48
CA ALA A 387 3.36 2.70 -22.34
C ALA A 387 3.55 2.42 -23.84
N SER A 388 4.72 1.95 -24.26
CA SER A 388 4.98 1.56 -25.65
C SER A 388 4.21 0.31 -26.06
N LEU A 389 3.88 -0.54 -25.08
CA LEU A 389 3.15 -1.79 -25.25
C LEU A 389 1.64 -1.66 -24.99
N ALA A 390 1.12 -0.43 -24.91
CA ALA A 390 -0.25 -0.18 -24.48
C ALA A 390 -1.28 -0.25 -25.62
N LYS A 391 -0.87 -0.21 -26.89
CA LYS A 391 -1.78 -0.32 -28.06
C LYS A 391 -1.80 -1.76 -28.57
N ILE A 392 -2.59 -2.59 -27.90
CA ILE A 392 -2.62 -4.04 -28.12
C ILE A 392 -4.00 -4.57 -28.49
N LYS A 393 -4.01 -5.74 -29.11
CA LYS A 393 -5.16 -6.63 -29.30
C LYS A 393 -4.85 -7.95 -28.61
N ILE A 394 -5.78 -8.42 -27.78
CA ILE A 394 -5.68 -9.68 -27.05
C ILE A 394 -6.61 -10.67 -27.72
N ASP A 395 -6.06 -11.71 -28.31
CA ASP A 395 -6.83 -12.85 -28.79
C ASP A 395 -7.16 -13.77 -27.61
N THR A 396 -8.42 -14.16 -27.50
CA THR A 396 -8.95 -14.92 -26.38
C THR A 396 -9.70 -16.16 -26.86
N VAL A 397 -9.77 -17.16 -26.00
CA VAL A 397 -10.80 -18.19 -26.04
C VAL A 397 -11.87 -17.75 -25.05
N ALA A 398 -13.13 -17.75 -25.47
CA ALA A 398 -14.29 -17.44 -24.62
C ALA A 398 -15.48 -18.25 -25.14
N ASP A 399 -15.60 -19.49 -24.69
CA ASP A 399 -16.70 -20.35 -25.09
C ASP A 399 -17.93 -20.09 -24.22
N ALA A 400 -19.07 -19.81 -24.87
CA ALA A 400 -20.36 -19.57 -24.21
C ALA A 400 -21.32 -20.76 -24.36
N SER A 401 -20.84 -21.91 -24.83
CA SER A 401 -21.62 -23.13 -25.05
C SER A 401 -22.28 -23.67 -23.78
N ASP A 402 -21.65 -23.44 -22.63
CA ASP A 402 -22.12 -23.78 -21.28
C ASP A 402 -23.18 -22.80 -20.73
N GLY A 403 -23.57 -21.78 -21.49
CA GLY A 403 -24.48 -20.72 -21.06
C GLY A 403 -23.79 -19.57 -20.33
N THR A 404 -22.46 -19.52 -20.32
CA THR A 404 -21.68 -18.43 -19.74
C THR A 404 -22.01 -17.09 -20.38
N GLN A 405 -22.26 -16.08 -19.54
CA GLN A 405 -22.48 -14.70 -19.96
C GLN A 405 -21.19 -13.89 -19.89
N PHE A 406 -20.63 -13.54 -21.04
CA PHE A 406 -19.48 -12.65 -21.15
C PHE A 406 -19.88 -11.17 -21.24
N ARG A 407 -19.14 -10.30 -20.56
CA ARG A 407 -19.28 -8.84 -20.59
C ARG A 407 -17.91 -8.19 -20.72
N THR A 408 -17.71 -7.43 -21.80
CA THR A 408 -16.49 -6.65 -22.01
C THR A 408 -16.56 -5.31 -21.27
N HIS A 409 -15.38 -4.72 -20.99
CA HIS A 409 -15.30 -3.37 -20.45
C HIS A 409 -15.95 -2.33 -21.39
N PRO A 410 -16.57 -1.24 -20.88
CA PRO A 410 -17.26 -0.25 -21.73
C PRO A 410 -16.42 0.39 -22.85
N ASN A 411 -15.10 0.46 -22.66
CA ASN A 411 -14.15 1.00 -23.63
C ASN A 411 -13.62 -0.05 -24.62
N VAL A 412 -13.90 -1.34 -24.41
CA VAL A 412 -13.52 -2.44 -25.30
C VAL A 412 -14.58 -2.61 -26.39
N ASP A 413 -14.14 -2.95 -27.60
CA ASP A 413 -15.02 -3.23 -28.73
C ASP A 413 -15.76 -4.56 -28.52
N ARG A 414 -17.04 -4.45 -28.16
CA ARG A 414 -17.92 -5.60 -27.96
C ARG A 414 -18.18 -6.37 -29.25
N THR A 415 -18.23 -5.67 -30.40
CA THR A 415 -18.53 -6.32 -31.68
C THR A 415 -17.35 -7.16 -32.16
N LEU A 416 -16.13 -6.68 -31.95
CA LEU A 416 -14.92 -7.45 -32.20
C LEU A 416 -14.86 -8.70 -31.32
N PHE A 417 -15.13 -8.55 -30.02
CA PHE A 417 -15.15 -9.69 -29.10
C PHE A 417 -16.19 -10.75 -29.52
N SER A 418 -17.42 -10.35 -29.83
CA SER A 418 -18.48 -11.28 -30.22
C SER A 418 -18.23 -12.02 -31.54
N ASN A 419 -17.47 -11.42 -32.47
CA ASN A 419 -17.24 -12.02 -33.79
C ASN A 419 -15.95 -12.85 -33.87
N SER A 420 -14.91 -12.46 -33.14
CA SER A 420 -13.57 -13.04 -33.28
C SER A 420 -12.89 -13.39 -31.96
N ASN A 421 -13.59 -13.34 -30.82
CA ASN A 421 -13.03 -13.53 -29.48
C ASN A 421 -11.76 -12.71 -29.25
N ALA A 422 -11.76 -11.44 -29.68
CA ALA A 422 -10.62 -10.54 -29.50
C ALA A 422 -11.03 -9.32 -28.66
N LEU A 423 -10.17 -8.95 -27.71
CA LEU A 423 -10.31 -7.79 -26.85
C LEU A 423 -9.39 -6.67 -27.35
N GLN A 424 -9.99 -5.54 -27.73
CA GLN A 424 -9.31 -4.34 -28.19
C GLN A 424 -10.14 -3.12 -27.80
N LEU A 425 -9.52 -1.95 -27.60
CA LEU A 425 -10.28 -0.71 -27.39
C LEU A 425 -11.09 -0.33 -28.64
N LYS A 426 -12.28 0.25 -28.43
CA LYS A 426 -13.16 0.77 -29.50
C LYS A 426 -12.49 1.79 -30.41
N ASP A 427 -11.52 2.52 -29.86
CA ASP A 427 -10.70 3.47 -30.58
C ASP A 427 -9.27 2.88 -30.68
N PRO A 428 -8.89 2.28 -31.82
CA PRO A 428 -7.57 1.66 -32.01
C PRO A 428 -6.41 2.66 -31.88
N SER A 429 -6.67 3.97 -31.97
CA SER A 429 -5.65 5.00 -31.80
C SER A 429 -5.27 5.23 -30.33
N LYS A 430 -6.13 4.83 -29.38
CA LYS A 430 -5.93 5.03 -27.95
C LYS A 430 -5.21 3.82 -27.33
N PRO A 431 -4.25 4.04 -26.42
CA PRO A 431 -3.64 2.97 -25.64
C PRO A 431 -4.53 2.53 -24.48
N PHE A 432 -4.38 1.28 -24.04
CA PHE A 432 -4.82 0.84 -22.72
C PHE A 432 -4.10 1.65 -21.62
N PRO A 433 -4.69 1.81 -20.43
CA PRO A 433 -4.02 2.49 -19.32
C PRO A 433 -2.70 1.79 -18.95
N SER A 434 -1.58 2.51 -19.02
CA SER A 434 -0.24 2.01 -18.68
C SER A 434 0.25 2.50 -17.32
N ASN A 435 -0.66 2.76 -16.38
CA ASN A 435 -0.37 3.27 -15.04
C ASN A 435 -0.03 2.14 -14.05
N GLY A 436 0.22 0.92 -14.52
CA GLY A 436 0.44 -0.27 -13.70
C GLY A 436 -0.81 -0.78 -12.96
N GLN A 437 -1.98 -0.13 -13.11
CA GLN A 437 -3.21 -0.65 -12.52
C GLN A 437 -3.80 -1.77 -13.38
N ALA A 438 -4.32 -2.80 -12.73
CA ALA A 438 -4.98 -3.91 -13.39
C ALA A 438 -6.41 -3.51 -13.77
N LEU A 439 -6.77 -3.63 -15.04
CA LEU A 439 -8.07 -3.27 -15.60
C LEU A 439 -8.86 -4.54 -15.96
N PRO A 440 -10.11 -4.72 -15.48
CA PRO A 440 -10.95 -5.83 -15.91
C PRO A 440 -11.42 -5.60 -17.34
N VAL A 441 -10.83 -6.31 -18.31
CA VAL A 441 -11.14 -6.17 -19.74
C VAL A 441 -12.29 -7.07 -20.17
N LEU A 442 -12.45 -8.21 -19.51
CA LEU A 442 -13.53 -9.17 -19.71
C LEU A 442 -14.01 -9.69 -18.36
N ARG A 443 -15.33 -9.82 -18.19
CA ARG A 443 -15.95 -10.48 -17.05
C ARG A 443 -16.89 -11.56 -17.54
N TRP A 444 -17.00 -12.65 -16.78
CA TRP A 444 -17.94 -13.71 -17.07
C TRP A 444 -18.74 -14.12 -15.84
N ARG A 445 -19.92 -14.67 -16.11
CA ARG A 445 -20.80 -15.25 -15.12
C ARG A 445 -21.47 -16.48 -15.71
N LEU A 446 -21.20 -17.63 -15.13
CA LEU A 446 -21.92 -18.88 -15.37
C LEU A 446 -22.83 -19.13 -14.16
N VAL A 447 -24.08 -19.46 -14.42
CA VAL A 447 -25.06 -19.81 -13.38
C VAL A 447 -25.62 -21.17 -13.72
N GLY A 448 -25.35 -22.16 -12.88
CA GLY A 448 -25.92 -23.49 -13.01
C GLY A 448 -27.35 -23.52 -12.49
N LYS A 449 -28.20 -24.34 -13.12
CA LYS A 449 -29.54 -24.66 -12.63
C LYS A 449 -29.46 -25.88 -11.70
N ALA A 450 -30.52 -26.12 -10.94
CA ALA A 450 -30.62 -27.28 -10.03
C ALA A 450 -30.54 -28.65 -10.73
N SER A 451 -30.58 -28.71 -12.06
CA SER A 451 -30.40 -29.93 -12.87
C SER A 451 -28.96 -30.13 -13.36
N ASP A 452 -28.06 -29.19 -13.08
CA ASP A 452 -26.73 -29.10 -13.69
C ASP A 452 -25.65 -29.64 -12.73
N ASP A 453 -25.92 -30.79 -12.08
CA ASP A 453 -25.00 -31.43 -11.12
C ASP A 453 -23.62 -31.69 -11.71
N HIS A 454 -23.54 -31.98 -13.01
CA HIS A 454 -22.31 -32.18 -13.78
C HIS A 454 -21.34 -30.98 -13.77
N LEU A 455 -21.79 -29.79 -13.35
CA LEU A 455 -20.94 -28.61 -13.21
C LEU A 455 -20.16 -28.58 -11.89
N LEU A 456 -20.53 -29.42 -10.92
CA LEU A 456 -19.88 -29.44 -9.62
C LEU A 456 -18.48 -30.06 -9.72
N PRO A 457 -17.43 -29.40 -9.19
CA PRO A 457 -16.09 -29.99 -9.21
C PRO A 457 -15.96 -31.21 -8.28
N ILE A 458 -16.67 -31.20 -7.16
CA ILE A 458 -16.65 -32.23 -6.12
C ILE A 458 -18.02 -32.28 -5.45
N LYS A 459 -18.62 -33.46 -5.30
CA LYS A 459 -19.90 -33.66 -4.62
C LYS A 459 -19.65 -34.20 -3.22
N PHE A 460 -20.50 -33.81 -2.27
CA PHE A 460 -20.46 -34.32 -0.90
C PHE A 460 -21.81 -34.91 -0.51
N THR A 461 -21.78 -36.02 0.23
CA THR A 461 -22.96 -36.66 0.82
C THR A 461 -22.73 -36.79 2.31
N ILE A 462 -23.63 -36.25 3.12
CA ILE A 462 -23.54 -36.20 4.58
C ILE A 462 -24.67 -37.01 5.19
N TRP A 463 -24.31 -38.11 5.83
CA TRP A 463 -25.23 -38.93 6.61
C TRP A 463 -25.20 -38.47 8.07
N VAL A 464 -26.36 -38.14 8.62
CA VAL A 464 -26.51 -37.76 10.03
C VAL A 464 -27.38 -38.82 10.72
N ASN A 465 -26.80 -39.55 11.65
CA ASN A 465 -27.47 -40.58 12.43
C ASN A 465 -27.55 -40.14 13.90
N ARG A 466 -28.77 -40.03 14.43
CA ARG A 466 -28.96 -39.76 15.87
C ARG A 466 -28.82 -41.05 16.66
N GLY A 467 -27.85 -41.09 17.57
CA GLY A 467 -27.59 -42.20 18.48
C GLY A 467 -28.51 -42.19 19.71
N SER A 468 -28.09 -42.89 20.77
CA SER A 468 -28.80 -42.86 22.05
C SER A 468 -28.51 -41.56 22.79
N GLY A 469 -29.54 -40.77 23.11
CA GLY A 469 -29.40 -39.45 23.76
C GLY A 469 -29.20 -38.31 22.75
N ASP A 470 -28.29 -37.39 23.07
CA ASP A 470 -27.93 -36.21 22.26
C ASP A 470 -26.63 -36.42 21.47
N ASN A 471 -26.19 -37.67 21.31
CA ASN A 471 -25.05 -38.03 20.48
C ASN A 471 -25.46 -38.20 19.00
N TYR A 472 -24.72 -37.58 18.10
CA TYR A 472 -24.88 -37.69 16.65
C TYR A 472 -23.63 -38.33 16.04
N THR A 473 -23.83 -39.31 15.17
CA THR A 473 -22.79 -39.87 14.31
C THR A 473 -22.95 -39.26 12.92
N ILE A 474 -21.93 -38.55 12.46
CA ILE A 474 -21.89 -37.88 11.15
C ILE A 474 -20.87 -38.59 10.27
N THR A 475 -21.32 -39.02 9.09
CA THR A 475 -20.46 -39.59 8.03
C THR A 475 -20.50 -38.65 6.84
N ALA A 476 -19.36 -38.04 6.52
CA ALA A 476 -19.18 -37.17 5.36
C ALA A 476 -18.41 -37.91 4.27
N GLU A 477 -18.98 -38.02 3.08
CA GLU A 477 -18.38 -38.67 1.92
C GLU A 477 -18.19 -37.66 0.80
N TYR A 478 -17.09 -37.74 0.05
CA TYR A 478 -16.90 -36.93 -1.17
C TYR A 478 -16.70 -37.81 -2.40
N GLU A 479 -17.10 -37.27 -3.55
CA GLU A 479 -16.89 -37.84 -4.88
C GLU A 479 -16.49 -36.73 -5.85
N VAL A 480 -15.32 -36.84 -6.48
CA VAL A 480 -14.84 -35.88 -7.47
C VAL A 480 -15.47 -36.12 -8.83
N GLN A 481 -16.01 -35.04 -9.41
CA GLN A 481 -16.57 -35.04 -10.76
C GLN A 481 -15.73 -34.18 -11.72
N ALA A 482 -14.75 -33.44 -11.21
CA ALA A 482 -13.83 -32.64 -12.01
C ALA A 482 -12.90 -33.53 -12.85
N GLN A 483 -12.69 -33.12 -14.11
CA GLN A 483 -11.65 -33.73 -14.96
C GLN A 483 -10.23 -33.28 -14.61
N GLU A 484 -10.10 -32.14 -13.93
CA GLU A 484 -8.82 -31.56 -13.53
C GLU A 484 -8.66 -31.65 -12.01
N PRO A 485 -7.43 -31.83 -11.51
CA PRO A 485 -7.19 -32.00 -10.09
C PRO A 485 -7.58 -30.76 -9.29
N LEU A 486 -8.23 -31.00 -8.15
CA LEU A 486 -8.52 -29.99 -7.14
C LEU A 486 -7.36 -29.96 -6.14
N ASN A 487 -6.90 -28.78 -5.79
CA ASN A 487 -5.76 -28.62 -4.88
C ASN A 487 -6.21 -28.03 -3.56
N ASP A 488 -5.57 -28.49 -2.48
CA ASP A 488 -5.79 -28.02 -1.12
C ASP A 488 -7.28 -28.03 -0.73
N VAL A 489 -7.92 -29.19 -0.97
CA VAL A 489 -9.31 -29.42 -0.60
C VAL A 489 -9.39 -29.56 0.92
N VAL A 490 -10.14 -28.66 1.53
CA VAL A 490 -10.37 -28.60 2.98
C VAL A 490 -11.86 -28.44 3.23
N VAL A 491 -12.39 -29.27 4.13
CA VAL A 491 -13.77 -29.19 4.61
C VAL A 491 -13.74 -28.71 6.06
N THR A 492 -14.39 -27.58 6.32
CA THR A 492 -14.58 -27.02 7.66
C THR A 492 -15.99 -27.35 8.11
N ILE A 493 -16.09 -28.16 9.16
CA ILE A 493 -17.34 -28.62 9.75
C ILE A 493 -17.54 -27.87 11.07
N PRO A 494 -18.57 -27.01 11.20
CA PRO A 494 -18.88 -26.40 12.48
C PRO A 494 -19.40 -27.47 13.44
N TYR A 495 -19.20 -27.26 14.73
CA TYR A 495 -19.90 -28.02 15.76
C TYR A 495 -20.13 -27.13 16.98
N ALA A 496 -21.14 -27.46 17.76
CA ALA A 496 -21.42 -26.78 19.02
C ALA A 496 -21.68 -27.81 20.11
N GLY A 497 -21.04 -27.62 21.27
CA GLY A 497 -21.11 -28.56 22.38
C GLY A 497 -19.76 -29.21 22.67
N SER A 498 -19.76 -30.53 22.84
CA SER A 498 -18.55 -31.29 23.15
C SER A 498 -17.67 -31.50 21.93
N GLN A 499 -16.37 -31.70 22.17
CA GLN A 499 -15.40 -31.91 21.11
C GLN A 499 -15.71 -33.20 20.34
N PRO A 500 -15.74 -33.20 18.99
CA PRO A 500 -16.03 -34.38 18.20
C PRO A 500 -14.95 -35.44 18.36
N SER A 501 -15.37 -36.70 18.50
CA SER A 501 -14.50 -37.88 18.45
C SER A 501 -14.55 -38.49 17.05
N VAL A 502 -13.46 -38.38 16.30
CA VAL A 502 -13.32 -38.96 14.95
C VAL A 502 -13.11 -40.47 15.06
N SER A 503 -13.99 -41.26 14.44
CA SER A 503 -13.95 -42.73 14.44
C SER A 503 -13.23 -43.30 13.22
N SER A 504 -13.39 -42.67 12.06
CA SER A 504 -12.77 -43.08 10.79
C SER A 504 -12.40 -41.85 9.96
N PHE A 505 -11.22 -41.87 9.35
CA PHE A 505 -10.76 -40.79 8.48
C PHE A 505 -9.81 -41.36 7.41
N ASP A 506 -9.90 -40.81 6.22
CA ASP A 506 -9.06 -41.11 5.06
C ASP A 506 -7.89 -40.12 4.88
N ALA A 507 -7.99 -38.95 5.51
CA ALA A 507 -7.06 -37.84 5.39
C ALA A 507 -6.90 -37.09 6.72
N ASP A 508 -5.90 -36.21 6.79
CA ASP A 508 -5.56 -35.50 8.01
C ASP A 508 -6.73 -34.64 8.50
N TYR A 509 -6.96 -34.63 9.80
CA TYR A 509 -7.95 -33.77 10.43
C TYR A 509 -7.35 -32.98 11.59
N THR A 510 -7.96 -31.85 11.91
CA THR A 510 -7.59 -31.03 13.07
C THR A 510 -8.85 -30.47 13.69
N VAL A 511 -8.96 -30.56 15.01
CA VAL A 511 -10.03 -29.91 15.76
C VAL A 511 -9.48 -28.61 16.33
N SER A 512 -10.11 -27.48 16.00
CA SER A 512 -9.70 -26.15 16.44
C SER A 512 -10.91 -25.35 16.90
N GLY A 513 -10.93 -24.92 18.16
CA GLY A 513 -12.05 -24.15 18.71
C GLY A 513 -13.37 -24.91 18.55
N SER A 514 -14.30 -24.35 17.78
CA SER A 514 -15.63 -24.90 17.46
C SER A 514 -15.73 -25.47 16.04
N GLU A 515 -14.61 -25.84 15.42
CA GLU A 515 -14.55 -26.36 14.06
C GLU A 515 -13.72 -27.65 13.97
N LEU A 516 -14.22 -28.62 13.20
CA LEU A 516 -13.49 -29.80 12.75
C LEU A 516 -13.05 -29.55 11.31
N ILE A 517 -11.74 -29.50 11.09
CA ILE A 517 -11.11 -29.22 9.80
C ILE A 517 -10.59 -30.52 9.23
N TRP A 518 -11.18 -30.99 8.14
CA TRP A 518 -10.76 -32.16 7.38
C TRP A 518 -9.95 -31.72 6.16
N ARG A 519 -8.67 -32.06 6.12
CA ARG A 519 -7.73 -31.68 5.07
C ARG A 519 -7.49 -32.87 4.14
N ILE A 520 -8.24 -32.91 3.05
CA ILE A 520 -8.14 -33.95 2.03
C ILE A 520 -6.88 -33.73 1.17
N GLY A 521 -6.50 -32.47 0.93
CA GLY A 521 -5.31 -32.12 0.16
C GLY A 521 -5.58 -32.08 -1.35
N THR A 522 -4.68 -32.63 -2.17
CA THR A 522 -4.90 -32.67 -3.62
C THR A 522 -5.75 -33.89 -3.99
N VAL A 523 -6.82 -33.65 -4.75
CA VAL A 523 -7.76 -34.68 -5.19
C VAL A 523 -7.80 -34.75 -6.71
N ASP A 524 -7.59 -35.94 -7.25
CA ASP A 524 -7.58 -36.27 -8.67
C ASP A 524 -8.34 -37.59 -8.94
N SER A 525 -8.13 -38.20 -10.11
CA SER A 525 -8.81 -39.45 -10.48
C SER A 525 -8.39 -40.66 -9.64
N ASP A 526 -7.22 -40.64 -9.01
CA ASP A 526 -6.66 -41.77 -8.26
C ASP A 526 -7.19 -41.81 -6.82
N ASN A 527 -7.56 -40.67 -6.26
CA ASN A 527 -8.20 -40.52 -4.94
C ASN A 527 -9.57 -39.80 -5.03
N GLY A 528 -10.33 -40.08 -6.10
CA GLY A 528 -11.57 -39.39 -6.43
C GLY A 528 -12.75 -39.62 -5.48
N SER A 529 -12.59 -40.40 -4.40
CA SER A 529 -13.62 -40.59 -3.39
C SER A 529 -13.01 -40.85 -2.01
N GLY A 530 -13.70 -40.41 -0.97
CA GLY A 530 -13.24 -40.60 0.40
C GLY A 530 -14.30 -40.29 1.45
N SER A 531 -13.98 -40.54 2.71
CA SER A 531 -14.95 -40.46 3.80
C SER A 531 -14.33 -40.09 5.16
N LEU A 532 -15.07 -39.31 5.94
CA LEU A 532 -14.79 -38.97 7.32
C LEU A 532 -16.00 -39.33 8.19
N GLU A 533 -15.76 -40.02 9.29
CA GLU A 533 -16.78 -40.33 10.29
C GLU A 533 -16.37 -39.81 11.66
N PHE A 534 -17.29 -39.11 12.32
CA PHE A 534 -17.10 -38.61 13.68
C PHE A 534 -18.40 -38.64 14.49
N GLU A 535 -18.25 -38.69 15.80
CA GLU A 535 -19.34 -38.59 16.76
C GLU A 535 -19.22 -37.30 17.57
N ALA A 536 -20.35 -36.63 17.82
CA ALA A 536 -20.41 -35.41 18.61
C ALA A 536 -21.76 -35.25 19.31
N GLU A 537 -21.76 -34.66 20.51
CA GLU A 537 -22.99 -34.32 21.22
C GLU A 537 -23.50 -32.94 20.79
N ALA A 538 -24.76 -32.86 20.41
CA ALA A 538 -25.41 -31.61 19.99
C ALA A 538 -26.90 -31.63 20.34
N ASP A 539 -27.51 -30.45 20.45
CA ASP A 539 -28.97 -30.36 20.66
C ASP A 539 -29.73 -30.71 19.37
N ASP A 540 -29.19 -30.33 18.21
CA ASP A 540 -29.82 -30.43 16.89
C ASP A 540 -28.79 -30.68 15.78
N ASP A 541 -29.20 -31.29 14.67
CA ASP A 541 -28.29 -31.58 13.54
C ASP A 541 -27.85 -30.31 12.80
N SER A 542 -28.61 -29.22 12.90
CA SER A 542 -28.23 -27.91 12.36
C SER A 542 -26.90 -27.38 12.90
N ASN A 543 -26.43 -27.86 14.05
CA ASN A 543 -25.15 -27.48 14.65
C ASN A 543 -23.94 -27.91 13.80
N PHE A 544 -24.11 -28.85 12.86
CA PHE A 544 -23.07 -29.34 11.96
C PHE A 544 -23.08 -28.67 10.58
N PHE A 545 -23.99 -27.72 10.35
CA PHE A 545 -24.16 -27.03 9.08
C PHE A 545 -24.13 -25.50 9.26
N PRO A 546 -23.78 -24.73 8.21
CA PRO A 546 -23.28 -25.20 6.92
C PRO A 546 -21.82 -25.67 7.02
N MET A 547 -21.50 -26.78 6.34
CA MET A 547 -20.10 -27.16 6.15
C MET A 547 -19.53 -26.34 5.00
N SER A 548 -18.33 -25.80 5.18
CA SER A 548 -17.65 -24.99 4.15
C SER A 548 -16.54 -25.79 3.50
N VAL A 549 -16.47 -25.76 2.17
CA VAL A 549 -15.42 -26.41 1.38
C VAL A 549 -14.56 -25.33 0.71
N SER A 550 -13.25 -25.44 0.86
CA SER A 550 -12.28 -24.60 0.14
C SER A 550 -11.35 -25.46 -0.70
N PHE A 551 -11.06 -25.00 -1.91
CA PHE A 551 -10.09 -25.61 -2.82
C PHE A 551 -9.69 -24.60 -3.90
N TRP A 552 -8.63 -24.88 -4.64
CA TRP A 552 -8.24 -24.10 -5.82
C TRP A 552 -7.90 -25.00 -7.02
N LYS A 553 -8.05 -24.43 -8.22
CA LYS A 553 -7.81 -25.08 -9.52
C LYS A 553 -6.72 -24.34 -10.28
N SER A 554 -5.89 -25.10 -10.99
CA SER A 554 -4.84 -24.55 -11.87
C SER A 554 -5.41 -23.99 -13.18
N LYS A 555 -6.63 -24.38 -13.55
CA LYS A 555 -7.35 -23.93 -14.75
C LYS A 555 -8.73 -23.37 -14.38
N PRO A 556 -9.23 -22.36 -15.10
CA PRO A 556 -10.58 -21.85 -14.90
C PRO A 556 -11.61 -22.94 -15.21
N SER A 557 -12.77 -22.86 -14.57
CA SER A 557 -13.90 -23.77 -14.80
C SER A 557 -14.65 -23.40 -16.07
N VAL A 558 -14.74 -22.10 -16.36
CA VAL A 558 -15.21 -21.62 -17.67
C VAL A 558 -14.07 -21.70 -18.67
N ASN A 559 -14.37 -22.14 -19.90
CA ASN A 559 -13.39 -22.20 -20.99
C ASN A 559 -13.07 -20.78 -21.52
N VAL A 560 -12.25 -20.07 -20.75
CA VAL A 560 -11.76 -18.73 -21.04
C VAL A 560 -10.24 -18.68 -20.91
N ASP A 561 -9.56 -18.14 -21.91
CA ASP A 561 -8.10 -17.98 -21.87
C ASP A 561 -7.63 -16.80 -22.74
N ALA A 562 -6.46 -16.24 -22.42
CA ALA A 562 -5.72 -15.37 -23.31
C ALA A 562 -4.69 -16.20 -24.09
N THR A 563 -4.75 -16.17 -25.42
CA THR A 563 -3.91 -16.99 -26.29
C THR A 563 -2.75 -16.20 -26.86
N ASN A 564 -3.01 -14.99 -27.34
CA ASN A 564 -1.99 -14.15 -27.97
C ASN A 564 -2.23 -12.66 -27.70
N ILE A 565 -1.15 -11.88 -27.61
CA ILE A 565 -1.22 -10.42 -27.52
C ILE A 565 -0.41 -9.83 -28.67
N THR A 566 -1.04 -8.97 -29.47
CA THR A 566 -0.44 -8.36 -30.66
C THR A 566 -0.44 -6.84 -30.57
N LEU A 567 0.66 -6.21 -30.99
CA LEU A 567 0.74 -4.76 -31.12
C LEU A 567 0.00 -4.29 -32.37
N LEU A 568 -0.89 -3.31 -32.21
CA LEU A 568 -1.69 -2.81 -33.32
C LEU A 568 -0.86 -2.05 -34.37
N GLU A 569 0.23 -1.41 -33.96
CA GLU A 569 1.05 -0.59 -34.86
C GLU A 569 1.99 -1.43 -35.74
N MET A 570 2.51 -2.54 -35.21
CA MET A 570 3.49 -3.38 -35.91
C MET A 570 2.93 -4.74 -36.35
N GLY A 571 1.78 -5.15 -35.82
CA GLY A 571 1.22 -6.49 -36.08
C GLY A 571 2.02 -7.63 -35.46
N GLU A 572 2.97 -7.32 -34.59
CA GLU A 572 3.88 -8.28 -33.95
C GLU A 572 3.30 -8.81 -32.64
N ALA A 573 3.55 -10.09 -32.34
CA ALA A 573 3.21 -10.68 -31.07
C ALA A 573 4.15 -10.18 -29.97
N VAL A 574 3.62 -10.00 -28.76
CA VAL A 574 4.37 -9.51 -27.59
C VAL A 574 4.30 -10.53 -26.47
N ASP A 575 5.44 -10.71 -25.79
CA ASP A 575 5.52 -11.54 -24.60
C ASP A 575 4.73 -10.93 -23.44
N TYR A 576 4.03 -11.77 -22.68
CA TYR A 576 3.24 -11.36 -21.53
C TYR A 576 3.27 -12.43 -20.46
N VAL A 577 3.06 -12.01 -19.21
CA VAL A 577 2.91 -12.94 -18.08
C VAL A 577 1.45 -13.27 -17.89
N LYS A 578 1.11 -14.56 -17.88
CA LYS A 578 -0.24 -15.06 -17.60
C LYS A 578 -0.30 -15.70 -16.21
N THR A 579 -1.26 -15.29 -15.38
CA THR A 579 -1.57 -15.94 -14.11
C THR A 579 -3.02 -16.38 -14.07
N VAL A 580 -3.29 -17.52 -13.43
CA VAL A 580 -4.64 -18.07 -13.25
C VAL A 580 -4.86 -18.31 -11.76
N GLU A 581 -5.97 -17.79 -11.25
CA GLU A 581 -6.41 -17.95 -9.86
C GLU A 581 -7.87 -18.38 -9.87
N ALA A 582 -8.14 -19.68 -9.78
CA ALA A 582 -9.50 -20.22 -9.67
C ALA A 582 -9.69 -20.84 -8.28
N LYS A 583 -10.59 -20.28 -7.46
CA LYS A 583 -10.78 -20.69 -6.06
C LYS A 583 -12.25 -20.84 -5.68
N ALA A 584 -12.53 -21.73 -4.74
CA ALA A 584 -13.83 -21.81 -4.06
C ALA A 584 -13.87 -20.84 -2.87
N GLU A 585 -14.93 -20.04 -2.75
CA GLU A 585 -15.09 -19.05 -1.67
C GLU A 585 -16.41 -19.20 -0.89
N LYS A 586 -17.45 -19.74 -1.53
CA LYS A 586 -18.76 -20.00 -0.92
C LYS A 586 -19.30 -21.34 -1.39
N TYR A 587 -18.52 -22.39 -1.13
CA TYR A 587 -18.91 -23.75 -1.46
C TYR A 587 -19.45 -24.39 -0.18
N LEU A 588 -20.77 -24.42 -0.04
CA LEU A 588 -21.45 -24.75 1.20
C LEU A 588 -22.30 -26.00 1.06
N ILE A 589 -22.22 -26.87 2.06
CA ILE A 589 -23.14 -27.99 2.24
C ILE A 589 -24.10 -27.57 3.34
N VAL A 590 -25.39 -27.52 3.03
CA VAL A 590 -26.45 -27.11 3.94
C VAL A 590 -27.35 -28.30 4.28
N SER A 591 -27.98 -28.23 5.46
CA SER A 591 -28.93 -29.23 5.96
C SER A 591 -30.02 -29.57 4.93
#